data_AF-A0A4R7VLR3-F1
#
_entry.id   AF-A0A4R7VLR3-F1
#
_cell.length_a   1.000
_cell.length_b   1.000
_cell.length_c   1.000
_cell.angle_alpha   90.00
_cell.angle_beta   90.00
_cell.angle_gamma   90.00
#
_symmetry.space_group_name_H-M   'P 1'
#
loop_
_entity.id
_entity.type
_entity.pdbx_description
1 polymer ?
#
loop_
_entity_poly.entity_id
_entity_poly.type
_entity_poly.pdbx_seq_one_letter_code
_entity_poly.pdbx_strand_id
1 'polypeptide(L)'
;MTNDFPEAKDFFGAYFHQDWPVEHDTADHVIDDFLRNSDKAVLILVRNELRALLSNKLNEIDLRAFFLKELHCYYCYWNEWASGEAWLRHIERKLNENLADYHARL
;
A
#
# COMPACT_ATOMS: atom_id res chain seq x y z
N MET A 1 -2.36 11.23 -13.47
CA MET A 1 -1.71 10.76 -12.23
C MET A 1 -2.62 9.83 -11.45
N THR A 2 -3.84 10.23 -11.03
CA THR A 2 -4.77 9.31 -10.33
C THR A 2 -5.18 8.09 -11.18
N ASN A 3 -5.35 8.27 -12.49
CA ASN A 3 -5.69 7.19 -13.43
C ASN A 3 -4.55 6.18 -13.68
N ASP A 4 -3.33 6.46 -13.17
CA ASP A 4 -2.16 5.61 -13.41
C ASP A 4 -1.99 4.54 -12.30
N PHE A 5 -2.75 4.66 -11.20
CA PHE A 5 -2.65 3.80 -10.02
C PHE A 5 -4.03 3.39 -9.44
N PRO A 6 -4.95 2.86 -10.26
CA PRO A 6 -6.30 2.51 -9.80
C PRO A 6 -6.30 1.48 -8.65
N GLU A 7 -5.40 0.49 -8.68
CA GLU A 7 -5.47 -0.62 -7.72
C GLU A 7 -4.82 -0.23 -6.39
N ALA A 8 -3.77 0.58 -6.43
CA ALA A 8 -3.19 1.20 -5.25
C ALA A 8 -4.17 2.21 -4.62
N LYS A 9 -4.93 2.96 -5.43
CA LYS A 9 -5.97 3.85 -4.92
C LYS A 9 -7.06 3.08 -4.18
N ASP A 10 -7.56 1.98 -4.76
CA ASP A 10 -8.56 1.16 -4.11
C ASP A 10 -8.01 0.53 -2.82
N PHE A 11 -6.78 0.00 -2.85
CA PHE A 11 -6.11 -0.51 -1.65
C PHE A 11 -6.00 0.54 -0.54
N PHE A 12 -5.37 1.69 -0.82
CA PHE A 12 -5.15 2.71 0.19
C PHE A 12 -6.46 3.37 0.66
N GLY A 13 -7.39 3.65 -0.27
CA GLY A 13 -8.66 4.27 0.05
C GLY A 13 -9.62 3.37 0.82
N ALA A 14 -9.62 2.06 0.56
CA ALA A 14 -10.50 1.11 1.24
C ALA A 14 -9.95 0.61 2.57
N TYR A 15 -8.63 0.49 2.73
CA TYR A 15 -8.03 -0.09 3.94
C TYR A 15 -7.40 0.96 4.86
N PHE A 16 -6.89 2.07 4.32
CA PHE A 16 -6.35 3.19 5.10
C PHE A 16 -7.28 4.41 5.04
N HIS A 17 -8.59 4.19 5.12
CA HIS A 17 -9.61 5.24 5.26
C HIS A 17 -9.54 5.95 6.62
N GLN A 18 -10.27 7.04 6.82
CA GLN A 18 -10.19 7.89 8.04
C GLN A 18 -10.37 7.13 9.37
N ASP A 19 -11.19 6.08 9.36
CA ASP A 19 -11.55 5.31 10.54
C ASP A 19 -10.72 4.02 10.71
N TRP A 20 -9.70 3.80 9.87
CA TRP A 20 -8.82 2.62 9.98
C TRP A 20 -8.29 2.35 11.40
N PRO A 21 -7.96 3.37 12.25
CA PRO A 21 -7.48 3.11 13.61
C PRO A 21 -8.54 2.56 14.57
N VAL A 22 -9.83 2.61 14.19
CA VAL A 22 -10.94 2.01 14.95
C VAL A 22 -11.02 0.50 14.68
N GLU A 23 -10.60 0.08 13.49
CA GLU A 23 -10.69 -1.30 13.01
C GLU A 23 -9.39 -2.09 13.26
N HIS A 24 -8.26 -1.39 13.28
CA HIS A 24 -6.95 -2.00 13.38
C HIS A 24 -6.00 -1.23 14.30
N ASP A 25 -5.30 -1.96 15.17
CA ASP A 25 -4.34 -1.37 16.10
C ASP A 25 -3.08 -0.80 15.42
N THR A 26 -2.71 -1.35 14.25
CA THR A 26 -1.46 -0.98 13.55
C THR A 26 -1.66 -0.97 12.05
N ALA A 27 -0.85 -0.17 11.35
CA ALA A 27 -0.81 -0.18 9.87
C ALA A 27 -0.42 -1.56 9.31
N ASP A 28 0.35 -2.36 10.04
CA ASP A 28 0.71 -3.72 9.62
C ASP A 28 -0.49 -4.68 9.65
N HIS A 29 -1.38 -4.53 10.63
CA HIS A 29 -2.65 -5.29 10.67
C HIS A 29 -3.57 -4.93 9.51
N VAL A 30 -3.61 -3.66 9.10
CA VAL A 30 -4.33 -3.21 7.90
C VAL A 30 -3.79 -3.90 6.64
N ILE A 31 -2.46 -3.93 6.47
CA ILE A 31 -1.82 -4.62 5.34
C ILE A 31 -2.10 -6.12 5.39
N ASP A 32 -2.02 -6.74 6.56
CA ASP A 32 -2.30 -8.18 6.71
C ASP A 32 -3.75 -8.52 6.38
N ASP A 33 -4.69 -7.62 6.69
CA ASP A 33 -6.09 -7.80 6.33
C ASP A 33 -6.32 -7.75 4.82
N PHE A 34 -5.73 -6.75 4.15
CA PHE A 34 -5.72 -6.66 2.69
C PHE A 34 -5.14 -7.93 2.04
N LEU A 35 -4.01 -8.44 2.55
CA LEU A 35 -3.35 -9.64 2.04
C LEU A 35 -4.18 -10.91 2.22
N ARG A 36 -5.03 -10.99 3.26
CA ARG A 36 -5.92 -12.14 3.50
C ARG A 36 -7.17 -12.10 2.64
N ASN A 37 -7.72 -10.91 2.41
CA ASN A 37 -9.05 -10.73 1.83
C ASN A 37 -9.05 -10.42 0.32
N SER A 38 -7.88 -10.22 -0.28
CA SER A 38 -7.77 -9.86 -1.70
C SER A 38 -7.38 -11.03 -2.59
N ASP A 39 -7.91 -11.03 -3.81
CA ASP A 39 -7.52 -11.99 -4.83
C ASP A 39 -6.06 -11.83 -5.25
N LYS A 40 -5.41 -12.94 -5.58
CA LYS A 40 -4.01 -12.95 -6.05
C LYS A 40 -3.76 -12.00 -7.22
N ALA A 41 -4.74 -11.84 -8.12
CA ALA A 41 -4.64 -10.91 -9.24
C ALA A 41 -4.55 -9.45 -8.77
N VAL A 42 -5.37 -9.05 -7.80
CA VAL A 42 -5.34 -7.71 -7.19
C VAL A 42 -4.00 -7.46 -6.49
N LEU A 43 -3.51 -8.43 -5.73
CA LEU A 43 -2.20 -8.32 -5.05
C LEU A 43 -1.05 -8.09 -6.04
N ILE A 44 -1.08 -8.75 -7.20
CA ILE A 44 -0.07 -8.55 -8.26
C ILE A 44 -0.16 -7.14 -8.85
N LEU A 45 -1.36 -6.64 -9.12
CA LEU A 45 -1.58 -5.31 -9.69
C LEU A 45 -1.12 -4.21 -8.72
N VAL A 46 -1.54 -4.26 -7.46
CA VAL A 46 -1.08 -3.33 -6.42
C VAL A 46 0.44 -3.34 -6.32
N ARG A 47 1.08 -4.51 -6.24
CA ARG A 47 2.55 -4.60 -6.19
C ARG A 47 3.22 -3.91 -7.39
N ASN A 48 2.69 -4.11 -8.61
CA ASN A 48 3.27 -3.51 -9.81
C ASN A 48 3.11 -1.98 -9.80
N GLU A 49 1.97 -1.49 -9.33
CA GLU A 49 1.71 -0.05 -9.16
C GLU A 49 2.61 0.57 -8.09
N LEU A 50 2.84 -0.11 -6.96
CA LEU A 50 3.80 0.35 -5.94
C LEU A 50 5.23 0.46 -6.51
N ARG A 51 5.64 -0.50 -7.36
CA ARG A 51 6.95 -0.45 -8.05
C ARG A 51 7.05 0.73 -9.02
N ALA A 52 5.97 1.03 -9.74
CA ALA A 52 5.91 2.19 -10.62
C ALA A 52 5.99 3.50 -9.82
N LEU A 53 5.28 3.59 -8.69
CA LEU A 53 5.35 4.74 -7.79
C LEU A 53 6.76 4.95 -7.22
N LEU A 54 7.42 3.87 -6.77
CA LEU A 54 8.82 3.89 -6.33
C LEU A 54 9.78 4.37 -7.43
N SER A 55 9.50 4.05 -8.70
CA SER A 55 10.32 4.45 -9.84
C SER A 55 10.16 5.93 -10.23
N ASN A 56 9.02 6.55 -9.88
CA ASN A 56 8.76 7.97 -10.16
C ASN A 56 9.58 8.92 -9.28
N LYS A 57 10.20 8.43 -8.19
CA LYS A 57 11.09 9.21 -7.31
C LYS A 57 10.51 10.57 -6.88
N LEU A 58 9.24 10.57 -6.48
CA LEU A 58 8.63 11.75 -5.88
C LEU A 58 9.40 12.15 -4.62
N ASN A 59 9.57 13.46 -4.40
CA ASN A 59 10.08 13.91 -3.11
C ASN A 59 9.03 13.68 -2.01
N GLU A 60 9.46 13.74 -0.74
CA GLU A 60 8.59 13.43 0.41
C GLU A 60 7.33 14.29 0.49
N ILE A 61 7.40 15.59 0.15
CA ILE A 61 6.23 16.48 0.23
C ILE A 61 5.19 16.08 -0.83
N ASP A 62 5.65 15.86 -2.06
CA ASP A 62 4.78 15.46 -3.16
C ASP A 62 4.22 14.05 -2.94
N LEU A 63 5.02 13.14 -2.39
CA LEU A 63 4.57 11.79 -2.06
C LEU A 63 3.45 11.81 -1.00
N ARG A 64 3.61 12.59 0.08
CA ARG A 64 2.55 12.76 1.09
C ARG A 64 1.27 13.33 0.50
N ALA A 65 1.41 14.36 -0.35
CA ALA A 65 0.26 14.97 -1.02
C ALA A 65 -0.44 13.97 -1.95
N PHE A 66 0.34 13.17 -2.69
CA PHE A 66 -0.16 12.14 -3.59
C PHE A 66 -0.94 11.06 -2.82
N PHE A 67 -0.37 10.53 -1.73
CA PHE A 67 -1.03 9.54 -0.89
C PHE A 67 -2.38 10.02 -0.36
N LEU A 68 -2.43 11.24 0.19
CA LEU A 68 -3.66 11.77 0.76
C LEU A 68 -4.70 12.14 -0.31
N LYS A 69 -4.28 12.86 -1.35
CA LYS A 69 -5.22 13.49 -2.31
C LYS A 69 -5.62 12.55 -3.44
N GLU A 70 -4.69 11.71 -3.90
CA GLU A 70 -4.88 10.88 -5.09
C GLU A 70 -5.22 9.42 -4.71
N LEU A 71 -4.54 8.88 -3.69
CA LEU A 71 -4.75 7.49 -3.23
C LEU A 71 -5.73 7.38 -2.05
N HIS A 72 -6.22 8.50 -1.51
CA HIS A 72 -7.10 8.55 -0.34
C HIS A 72 -6.57 7.80 0.90
N CYS A 73 -5.25 7.76 1.07
CA CYS A 73 -4.60 7.18 2.23
C CYS A 73 -4.58 8.17 3.40
N TYR A 74 -5.21 7.81 4.51
CA TYR A 74 -5.21 8.58 5.77
C TYR A 74 -4.16 8.10 6.77
N TYR A 75 -3.37 7.09 6.42
CA TYR A 75 -2.21 6.71 7.23
C TYR A 75 -1.01 7.65 7.00
N CYS A 76 -0.62 8.32 8.08
CA CYS A 76 0.49 9.26 8.13
C CYS A 76 1.83 8.53 8.34
N TYR A 77 2.31 7.80 7.34
CA TYR A 77 3.52 6.96 7.45
C TYR A 77 4.75 7.68 8.02
N TRP A 78 4.86 9.00 7.83
CA TRP A 78 5.98 9.81 8.32
C TRP A 78 6.09 9.89 9.84
N ASN A 79 5.09 9.40 10.59
CA ASN A 79 5.15 9.29 12.03
C ASN A 79 5.95 8.05 12.49
N GLU A 80 6.06 7.02 11.65
CA GLU A 80 6.64 5.72 12.00
C GLU A 80 7.79 5.30 11.07
N TRP A 81 7.85 5.86 9.87
CA TRP A 81 8.82 5.50 8.83
C TRP A 81 9.74 6.66 8.48
N ALA A 82 11.02 6.32 8.24
CA ALA A 82 12.05 7.29 7.85
C ALA A 82 11.76 7.99 6.51
N SER A 83 11.03 7.33 5.60
CA SER A 83 10.62 7.86 4.31
C SER A 83 9.42 7.09 3.76
N GLY A 84 8.71 7.69 2.79
CA GLY A 84 7.65 6.99 2.07
C GLY A 84 8.20 5.83 1.23
N GLU A 85 9.43 5.95 0.71
CA GLU A 85 10.11 4.84 0.04
C GLU A 85 10.31 3.64 1.00
N ALA A 86 10.76 3.88 2.23
CA ALA A 86 10.97 2.82 3.21
C ALA A 86 9.66 2.07 3.52
N TRP A 87 8.57 2.82 3.70
CA TRP A 87 7.26 2.23 3.94
C TRP A 87 6.73 1.47 2.72
N LEU A 88 6.83 2.02 1.52
CA LEU A 88 6.42 1.36 0.28
C LEU A 88 7.17 0.04 0.03
N ARG A 89 8.48 0.01 0.30
CA ARG A 89 9.30 -1.22 0.20
C ARG A 89 8.88 -2.26 1.24
N HIS A 90 8.45 -1.84 2.41
CA HIS A 90 7.90 -2.76 3.41
C HIS A 90 6.60 -3.40 2.93
N ILE A 91 5.67 -2.63 2.34
CA ILE A 91 4.45 -3.19 1.73
C ILE A 91 4.81 -4.14 0.58
N GLU A 92 5.72 -3.74 -0.31
CA GLU A 92 6.18 -4.56 -1.44
C GLU A 92 6.76 -5.91 -0.95
N ARG A 93 7.54 -5.90 0.14
CA ARG A 93 8.08 -7.10 0.76
C ARG A 93 6.97 -8.03 1.25
N LYS A 94 5.99 -7.53 2.01
CA LYS A 94 4.85 -8.33 2.50
C LYS A 94 4.03 -8.92 1.35
N LEU A 95 3.83 -8.15 0.27
CA LEU A 95 3.19 -8.64 -0.96
C LEU A 95 3.98 -9.77 -1.62
N ASN A 96 5.30 -9.64 -1.73
CA ASN A 96 6.13 -10.69 -2.34
C ASN A 96 6.16 -11.97 -1.51
N GLU A 97 6.23 -11.85 -0.18
CA GLU A 97 6.16 -13.00 0.74
C GLU A 97 4.83 -13.74 0.60
N ASN A 98 3.71 -13.02 0.68
CA ASN A 98 2.38 -13.59 0.50
C ASN A 98 2.21 -14.27 -0.87
N LEU A 99 2.65 -13.63 -1.95
CA LEU A 99 2.56 -14.17 -3.31
C LEU A 99 3.45 -15.41 -3.52
N ALA A 100 4.59 -15.50 -2.84
CA ALA A 100 5.44 -16.70 -2.87
C ALA A 100 4.77 -17.88 -2.15
N ASP A 101 4.10 -17.64 -1.01
CA ASP A 101 3.37 -18.65 -0.27
C ASP A 101 2.22 -19.26 -1.09
N TYR A 102 1.57 -18.47 -1.95
CA TYR A 102 0.57 -19.00 -2.90
C TYR A 102 1.14 -20.05 -3.86
N HIS A 103 2.42 -19.96 -4.24
CA HIS A 103 3.06 -20.96 -5.10
C HIS A 103 3.46 -22.23 -4.34
N ALA A 104 3.68 -22.15 -3.02
CA ALA A 104 4.03 -23.30 -2.19
C ALA A 104 2.82 -24.17 -1.80
N ARG A 105 1.58 -23.67 -2.00
CA ARG A 105 0.33 -24.36 -1.65
C ARG A 105 -0.34 -25.06 -2.86
N LEU A 106 0.24 -24.98 -4.05
CA LEU A 106 -0.17 -25.65 -5.28
C LEU A 106 0.80 -26.80 -5.59
#